data_AF-A0A7V1SKA7-F1
#
_entry.id   AF-A0A7V1SKA7-F1
#
_cell.length_a   1.000
_cell.length_b   1.000
_cell.length_c   1.000
_cell.angle_alpha   90.00
_cell.angle_beta   90.00
_cell.angle_gamma   90.00
#
_symmetry.space_group_name_H-M   'P 1'
#
loop_
_entity.id
_entity.type
_entity.pdbx_description
1 polymer ?
#
loop_
_entity_poly.entity_id
_entity_poly.type
_entity_poly.pdbx_seq_one_letter_code
_entity_poly.pdbx_strand_id
1 'polypeptide(L)'
;MENIVEREGWKMAKLKKTKEEIVNKAKELGVEYESKYQGCGQCTFSAIIDSLRWGGLELLPENMQDRLFCGLSLLSGGVAMTGDGSCGGVTGGVLAIGVALGISREMQATDRSVRRVGYETAWRGIVDKYFEKYNSLLCKDVQRKSFGKAYNLLVS
;
A
#
# COMPACT_ATOMS: atom_id res chain seq x y z
N MET A 1 22.23 3.32 -20.66
CA MET A 1 22.63 1.96 -20.25
C MET A 1 21.37 1.22 -19.88
N GLU A 2 20.87 0.41 -20.80
CA GLU A 2 19.71 -0.44 -20.59
C GLU A 2 20.09 -1.57 -19.64
N ASN A 3 19.60 -1.50 -18.40
CA ASN A 3 19.74 -2.57 -17.43
C ASN A 3 18.72 -3.66 -17.74
N ILE A 4 19.06 -4.55 -18.67
CA ILE A 4 18.33 -5.80 -18.90
C ILE A 4 19.13 -6.91 -18.21
N VAL A 5 18.67 -7.35 -17.04
CA VAL A 5 19.09 -8.62 -16.44
C VAL A 5 17.93 -9.57 -16.63
N GLU A 6 17.97 -10.36 -17.71
CA GLU A 6 17.02 -11.45 -17.94
C GLU A 6 17.25 -12.53 -16.87
N ARG A 7 16.29 -12.65 -15.95
CA ARG A 7 16.09 -13.88 -15.19
C ARG A 7 14.84 -14.55 -15.77
N GLU A 8 15.00 -15.83 -16.07
CA GLU A 8 14.11 -16.71 -16.82
C GLU A 8 12.61 -16.41 -16.66
N GLY A 9 11.93 -16.19 -17.79
CA GLY A 9 10.46 -16.26 -17.90
C GLY A 9 9.67 -15.01 -17.48
N TRP A 10 10.27 -14.00 -16.86
CA TRP A 10 9.56 -12.77 -16.49
C TRP A 10 9.82 -11.65 -17.49
N LYS A 11 8.83 -11.32 -18.33
CA LYS A 11 8.85 -10.08 -19.11
C LYS A 11 8.75 -8.91 -18.14
N MET A 12 9.87 -8.27 -17.83
CA MET A 12 9.88 -7.03 -17.07
C MET A 12 9.00 -6.01 -17.78
N ALA A 13 7.97 -5.50 -17.09
CA ALA A 13 7.16 -4.41 -17.62
C ALA A 13 8.09 -3.24 -17.97
N LYS A 14 8.04 -2.78 -19.22
CA LYS A 14 8.84 -1.64 -19.67
C LYS A 14 8.24 -0.37 -19.06
N LEU A 15 8.84 0.08 -17.95
CA LEU A 15 8.44 1.33 -17.30
C LEU A 15 8.80 2.51 -18.20
N LYS A 16 7.90 3.50 -18.24
CA LYS A 16 8.09 4.79 -18.92
C LYS A 16 8.89 5.77 -18.08
N LYS A 17 9.02 5.49 -16.78
CA LYS A 17 9.65 6.32 -15.77
C LYS A 17 10.59 5.49 -14.94
N THR A 18 11.62 6.11 -14.40
CA THR A 18 12.53 5.45 -13.46
C THR A 18 11.81 5.10 -12.16
N LYS A 19 12.34 4.11 -11.44
CA LYS A 19 11.83 3.75 -10.11
C LYS A 19 11.79 4.96 -9.16
N GLU A 20 12.80 5.81 -9.21
CA GLU A 20 12.89 6.99 -8.34
C GLU A 20 11.81 8.01 -8.67
N GLU A 21 11.58 8.31 -9.96
CA GLU A 21 10.49 9.18 -10.39
C GLU A 21 9.13 8.66 -9.93
N ILE A 22 8.87 7.35 -10.06
CA ILE A 22 7.61 6.74 -9.62
C ILE A 22 7.44 6.85 -8.11
N VAL A 23 8.49 6.56 -7.33
CA VAL A 23 8.45 6.66 -5.86
C VAL A 23 8.23 8.11 -5.42
N ASN A 24 8.87 9.07 -6.07
CA ASN A 24 8.65 10.49 -5.77
C ASN A 24 7.24 10.92 -6.16
N LYS A 25 6.71 10.43 -7.29
CA LYS A 25 5.32 10.68 -7.67
C LYS A 25 4.34 10.11 -6.65
N ALA A 26 4.59 8.92 -6.11
CA ALA A 26 3.77 8.35 -5.05
C ALA A 26 3.75 9.22 -3.78
N LYS A 27 4.89 9.82 -3.40
CA LYS A 27 4.96 10.75 -2.25
C LYS A 27 4.15 12.01 -2.50
N GLU A 28 4.29 12.62 -3.68
CA GLU A 28 3.52 13.81 -4.08
C GLU A 28 2.01 13.53 -4.03
N LEU A 29 1.57 12.45 -4.68
CA LEU A 29 0.16 12.05 -4.71
C LEU A 29 -0.35 11.71 -3.31
N GLY A 30 0.45 11.09 -2.45
CA GLY A 30 0.07 10.82 -1.07
C GLY A 30 -0.25 12.09 -0.28
N VAL A 31 0.56 13.14 -0.44
CA VAL A 31 0.31 14.46 0.20
C VAL A 31 -0.92 15.12 -0.39
N GLU A 32 -1.05 15.11 -1.72
CA GLU A 32 -2.21 15.69 -2.43
C GLU A 32 -3.52 15.01 -2.00
N TYR A 33 -3.54 13.67 -1.98
CA TYR A 33 -4.73 12.89 -1.66
C TYR A 33 -5.12 13.00 -0.20
N GLU A 34 -4.17 13.05 0.72
CA GLU A 34 -4.51 13.27 2.14
C GLU A 34 -5.18 14.63 2.35
N SER A 35 -4.70 15.68 1.66
CA SER A 35 -5.34 17.00 1.69
C SER A 35 -6.76 16.98 1.08
N LYS A 36 -6.93 16.24 -0.02
CA LYS A 36 -8.19 16.22 -0.79
C LYS A 36 -9.27 15.33 -0.20
N TYR A 37 -8.91 14.12 0.22
CA TYR A 37 -9.84 13.06 0.59
C TYR A 37 -9.77 12.68 2.06
N GLN A 38 -8.67 13.03 2.74
CA GLN A 38 -8.30 12.50 4.05
C GLN A 38 -8.22 10.97 4.05
N GLY A 39 -7.85 10.41 5.20
CA GLY A 39 -7.89 8.96 5.43
C GLY A 39 -6.72 8.24 4.79
N CYS A 40 -5.77 7.90 5.64
CA CYS A 40 -4.48 7.35 5.27
C CYS A 40 -4.53 6.05 4.43
N GLY A 41 -5.56 5.20 4.58
CA GLY A 41 -5.64 3.91 3.88
C GLY A 41 -5.84 4.06 2.37
N GLN A 42 -6.93 4.73 1.99
CA GLN A 42 -7.28 4.96 0.61
C GLN A 42 -6.28 5.88 -0.11
N CYS A 43 -5.76 6.91 0.58
CA CYS A 43 -4.77 7.82 0.01
C CYS A 43 -3.46 7.08 -0.32
N THR A 44 -2.98 6.26 0.61
CA THR A 44 -1.74 5.48 0.41
C THR A 44 -1.89 4.52 -0.77
N PHE A 45 -3.00 3.76 -0.81
CA PHE A 45 -3.24 2.80 -1.89
C PHE A 45 -3.33 3.51 -3.25
N SER A 46 -4.19 4.52 -3.38
CA SER A 46 -4.35 5.23 -4.66
C SER A 46 -3.06 5.89 -5.12
N ALA A 47 -2.32 6.56 -4.23
CA ALA A 47 -1.05 7.18 -4.59
C ALA A 47 -0.04 6.16 -5.16
N ILE A 48 0.02 4.95 -4.59
CA ILE A 48 0.88 3.87 -5.12
C ILE A 48 0.38 3.43 -6.49
N ILE A 49 -0.91 3.08 -6.62
CA ILE A 49 -1.47 2.58 -7.89
C ILE A 49 -1.33 3.62 -9.02
N ASP A 50 -1.69 4.87 -8.75
CA ASP A 50 -1.67 5.95 -9.74
C ASP A 50 -0.24 6.31 -10.15
N SER A 51 0.72 6.26 -9.22
CA SER A 51 2.13 6.47 -9.56
C SER A 51 2.70 5.36 -10.46
N LEU A 52 2.30 4.10 -10.22
CA LEU A 52 2.70 2.96 -11.04
C LEU A 52 2.07 3.04 -12.43
N ARG A 53 0.77 3.36 -12.51
CA ARG A 53 0.06 3.63 -13.77
C ARG A 53 0.73 4.74 -14.57
N TRP A 54 1.04 5.86 -13.93
CA TRP A 54 1.80 6.97 -14.53
C TRP A 54 3.19 6.52 -15.02
N GLY A 55 3.84 5.64 -14.26
CA GLY A 55 5.10 4.98 -14.63
C GLY A 55 4.99 3.96 -15.76
N GLY A 56 3.80 3.66 -16.25
CA GLY A 56 3.54 2.71 -17.34
C GLY A 56 3.22 1.28 -16.89
N LEU A 57 2.95 1.07 -15.59
CA LEU A 57 2.55 -0.22 -15.03
C LEU A 57 1.11 -0.16 -14.51
N GLU A 58 0.17 -0.66 -15.31
CA GLU A 58 -1.22 -0.83 -14.90
C GLU A 58 -1.36 -2.11 -14.06
N LEU A 59 -1.65 -1.98 -12.76
CA LEU A 59 -1.88 -3.14 -11.89
C LEU A 59 -3.34 -3.59 -11.87
N LEU A 60 -4.28 -2.65 -11.99
CA LEU A 60 -5.71 -2.89 -11.99
C LEU A 60 -6.44 -1.74 -12.70
N PRO A 61 -7.55 -2.00 -13.41
CA PRO A 61 -8.39 -0.96 -13.99
C PRO A 61 -8.98 -0.03 -12.92
N GLU A 62 -9.23 1.21 -13.33
CA GLU A 62 -9.73 2.30 -12.48
C GLU A 62 -11.03 1.92 -11.73
N ASN A 63 -11.97 1.25 -12.40
CA ASN A 63 -13.22 0.85 -11.75
C ASN A 63 -13.03 -0.13 -10.59
N MET A 64 -11.99 -0.98 -10.61
CA MET A 64 -11.64 -1.85 -9.48
C MET A 64 -10.90 -1.09 -8.39
N GLN A 65 -10.04 -0.13 -8.77
CA GLN A 65 -9.40 0.77 -7.82
C GLN A 65 -10.46 1.55 -7.02
N ASP A 66 -11.50 2.07 -7.66
CA ASP A 66 -12.60 2.79 -6.98
C ASP A 66 -13.34 1.91 -5.97
N ARG A 67 -13.58 0.64 -6.31
CA ARG A 67 -14.21 -0.32 -5.38
C ARG A 67 -13.34 -0.57 -4.15
N LEU A 68 -12.02 -0.66 -4.33
CA LEU A 68 -11.08 -0.81 -3.22
C LEU A 68 -10.96 0.48 -2.40
N PHE A 69 -10.99 1.65 -3.05
CA PHE A 69 -10.99 2.96 -2.39
C PHE A 69 -12.15 3.08 -1.40
N CYS A 70 -13.37 2.72 -1.80
CA CYS A 70 -14.54 2.74 -0.92
C CYS A 70 -14.40 1.80 0.28
N GLY A 71 -13.76 0.64 0.14
CA GLY A 71 -13.52 -0.27 1.26
C GLY A 71 -12.44 0.25 2.20
N LEU A 72 -11.34 0.76 1.65
CA LEU A 72 -10.22 1.32 2.41
C LEU A 72 -10.60 2.57 3.20
N SER A 73 -11.55 3.37 2.70
CA SER A 73 -12.03 4.56 3.43
C SER A 73 -12.61 4.18 4.79
N LEU A 74 -13.33 3.06 4.87
CA LEU A 74 -13.84 2.54 6.14
C LEU A 74 -12.73 2.04 7.05
N LEU A 75 -11.57 1.63 6.51
CA LEU A 75 -10.43 1.19 7.31
C LEU A 75 -9.59 2.34 7.89
N SER A 76 -9.95 3.59 7.57
CA SER A 76 -9.23 4.76 8.07
C SER A 76 -9.32 4.93 9.59
N GLY A 77 -8.30 5.61 10.13
CA GLY A 77 -8.14 5.76 11.58
C GLY A 77 -8.02 4.43 12.33
N GLY A 78 -7.62 3.35 11.64
CA GLY A 78 -7.60 2.01 12.20
C GLY A 78 -9.01 1.47 12.41
N VAL A 79 -9.74 1.31 11.29
CA VAL A 79 -11.00 0.56 11.09
C VAL A 79 -12.34 1.28 11.23
N ALA A 80 -12.42 2.41 11.90
CA ALA A 80 -13.55 3.33 11.81
C ALA A 80 -13.26 4.44 12.81
N MET A 81 -12.08 5.07 12.67
CA MET A 81 -11.63 6.10 13.61
C MET A 81 -11.42 5.62 15.06
N THR A 82 -11.32 4.31 15.28
CA THR A 82 -11.12 3.78 16.65
C THR A 82 -9.71 4.03 17.17
N GLY A 83 -8.71 4.10 16.29
CA GLY A 83 -7.29 4.15 16.62
C GLY A 83 -6.69 2.80 17.02
N ASP A 84 -7.51 1.77 17.25
CA ASP A 84 -7.12 0.45 17.76
C ASP A 84 -6.83 -0.58 16.66
N GLY A 85 -7.18 -0.27 15.41
CA GLY A 85 -6.81 -1.09 14.25
C GLY A 85 -5.44 -0.76 13.66
N SER A 86 -5.08 -1.51 12.62
CA SER A 86 -3.89 -1.28 11.81
C SER A 86 -3.89 0.12 11.19
N CYS A 87 -2.72 0.77 11.18
CA CYS A 87 -2.53 2.05 10.50
C CYS A 87 -2.95 1.94 9.01
N GLY A 88 -3.66 2.96 8.50
CA GLY A 88 -4.09 2.96 7.11
C GLY A 88 -2.93 2.94 6.12
N GLY A 89 -1.79 3.57 6.45
CA GLY A 89 -0.58 3.48 5.62
C GLY A 89 -0.04 2.05 5.47
N VAL A 90 -0.13 1.23 6.52
CA VAL A 90 0.20 -0.21 6.44
C VAL A 90 -0.84 -0.93 5.58
N THR A 91 -2.12 -0.70 5.87
CA THR A 91 -3.24 -1.39 5.21
C THR A 91 -3.26 -1.13 3.70
N GLY A 92 -3.18 0.13 3.28
CA GLY A 92 -3.17 0.52 1.87
C GLY A 92 -1.91 0.04 1.14
N GLY A 93 -0.74 0.14 1.77
CA GLY A 93 0.52 -0.34 1.18
C GLY A 93 0.56 -1.86 1.01
N VAL A 94 0.13 -2.63 2.02
CA VAL A 94 0.08 -4.09 1.94
C VAL A 94 -0.96 -4.55 0.92
N LEU A 95 -2.09 -3.85 0.81
CA LEU A 95 -3.06 -4.13 -0.25
C LEU A 95 -2.46 -3.91 -1.65
N ALA A 96 -1.70 -2.84 -1.86
CA ALA A 96 -1.03 -2.59 -3.14
C ALA A 96 -0.03 -3.71 -3.49
N ILE A 97 0.72 -4.23 -2.50
CA ILE A 97 1.57 -5.42 -2.69
C ILE A 97 0.73 -6.64 -3.09
N GLY A 98 -0.39 -6.87 -2.39
CA GLY A 98 -1.28 -7.99 -2.69
C GLY A 98 -1.84 -7.94 -4.12
N VAL A 99 -2.26 -6.76 -4.56
CA VAL A 99 -2.72 -6.52 -5.95
C VAL A 99 -1.60 -6.77 -6.95
N ALA A 100 -0.38 -6.30 -6.68
CA ALA A 100 0.77 -6.52 -7.56
C ALA A 100 1.19 -8.00 -7.64
N LEU A 101 1.09 -8.76 -6.55
CA LEU A 101 1.44 -10.18 -6.52
C LEU A 101 0.37 -11.07 -7.18
N GLY A 102 -0.90 -10.64 -7.19
CA GLY A 102 -1.97 -11.32 -7.90
C GLY A 102 -2.27 -12.76 -7.40
N ILE A 103 -1.90 -13.11 -6.17
CA ILE A 103 -2.09 -14.46 -5.62
C ILE A 103 -3.59 -14.77 -5.54
N SER A 104 -4.09 -15.58 -6.47
CA SER A 104 -5.52 -15.85 -6.65
C SER A 104 -6.04 -16.96 -5.72
N ARG A 105 -7.37 -17.09 -5.65
CA ARG A 105 -8.04 -18.19 -4.93
C ARG A 105 -7.71 -19.55 -5.55
N GLU A 106 -7.63 -19.62 -6.87
CA GLU A 106 -7.28 -20.85 -7.60
C GLU A 106 -5.85 -21.28 -7.30
N MET A 107 -4.89 -20.35 -7.34
CA MET A 107 -3.50 -20.64 -6.97
C MET A 107 -3.40 -21.21 -5.56
N GLN A 108 -4.13 -20.61 -4.61
CA GLN A 108 -4.14 -21.09 -3.22
C GLN A 108 -4.86 -22.44 -3.04
N ALA A 109 -5.86 -22.73 -3.87
CA ALA A 109 -6.54 -24.03 -3.87
C ALA A 109 -5.61 -25.14 -4.35
N THR A 110 -4.79 -24.86 -5.36
CA THR A 110 -3.80 -25.78 -5.93
C THR A 110 -2.59 -25.94 -5.00
N ASP A 111 -2.03 -24.84 -4.50
CA ASP A 111 -0.93 -24.85 -3.56
C ASP A 111 -1.10 -23.76 -2.49
N ARG A 112 -1.37 -24.17 -1.25
CA ARG A 112 -1.53 -23.25 -0.11
C ARG A 112 -0.20 -22.63 0.35
N SER A 113 0.93 -23.03 -0.21
CA SER A 113 2.24 -22.46 0.14
C SER A 113 2.45 -21.09 -0.51
N VAL A 114 1.80 -20.80 -1.65
CA VAL A 114 1.99 -19.56 -2.42
C VAL A 114 1.70 -18.28 -1.63
N ARG A 115 0.79 -18.34 -0.64
CA ARG A 115 0.50 -17.22 0.28
C ARG A 115 1.71 -16.81 1.14
N ARG A 116 2.67 -17.72 1.40
CA ARG A 116 3.90 -17.39 2.15
C ARG A 116 4.74 -16.35 1.42
N VAL A 117 4.80 -16.40 0.09
CA VAL A 117 5.46 -15.38 -0.72
C VAL A 117 4.83 -14.00 -0.48
N GLY A 118 3.50 -13.95 -0.43
CA GLY A 118 2.76 -12.73 -0.08
C GLY A 118 3.10 -12.22 1.32
N TYR A 119 3.10 -13.10 2.32
CA TYR A 119 3.43 -12.73 3.70
C TYR A 119 4.86 -12.21 3.84
N GLU A 120 5.84 -12.88 3.25
CA GLU A 120 7.24 -12.46 3.30
C GLU A 120 7.47 -11.13 2.57
N THR A 121 6.82 -10.94 1.42
CA THR A 121 6.92 -9.70 0.65
C THR A 121 6.31 -8.52 1.41
N ALA A 122 5.13 -8.68 2.00
CA ALA A 122 4.52 -7.65 2.83
C ALA A 122 5.35 -7.38 4.10
N TRP A 123 5.94 -8.44 4.69
CA TRP A 123 6.77 -8.33 5.87
C TRP A 123 8.01 -7.46 5.61
N ARG A 124 8.81 -7.83 4.60
CA ARG A 124 10.05 -7.12 4.22
C ARG A 124 9.81 -5.78 3.53
N GLY A 125 8.64 -5.64 2.91
CA GLY A 125 8.29 -4.43 2.17
C GLY A 125 7.88 -3.30 3.10
N ILE A 126 7.09 -3.63 4.13
CA ILE A 126 6.34 -2.66 4.94
C ILE A 126 6.45 -2.96 6.43
N VAL A 127 6.13 -4.18 6.87
CA VAL A 127 5.91 -4.47 8.30
C VAL A 127 7.19 -4.27 9.11
N ASP A 128 8.32 -4.77 8.64
CA ASP A 128 9.61 -4.62 9.30
C ASP A 128 9.98 -3.14 9.52
N LYS A 129 9.86 -2.31 8.48
CA LYS A 129 10.13 -0.86 8.53
C LYS A 129 9.18 -0.13 9.48
N TYR A 130 7.93 -0.57 9.57
CA TYR A 130 6.98 0.00 10.53
C TYR A 130 7.37 -0.36 11.97
N PHE A 131 7.81 -1.59 12.23
CA PHE A 131 8.34 -1.96 13.53
C PHE A 131 9.64 -1.22 13.85
N GLU A 132 10.56 -1.07 12.90
CA GLU A 132 11.79 -0.29 13.09
C GLU A 132 11.50 1.17 13.45
N LYS A 133 10.55 1.80 12.75
CA LYS A 133 10.27 3.23 12.91
C LYS A 133 9.30 3.54 14.07
N TYR A 134 8.26 2.74 14.22
CA TYR A 134 7.13 3.01 15.12
C TYR A 134 6.97 1.97 16.23
N ASN A 135 7.68 0.84 16.15
CA ASN A 135 7.56 -0.31 17.06
C ASN A 135 6.13 -0.85 17.20
N SER A 136 5.27 -0.60 16.20
CA SER A 136 3.86 -1.00 16.20
C SER A 136 3.26 -0.82 14.81
N LEU A 137 2.18 -1.57 14.54
CA LEU A 137 1.33 -1.39 13.38
C LEU A 137 0.03 -0.64 13.72
N LEU A 138 -0.25 -0.39 15.00
CA LEU A 138 -1.50 0.22 15.45
C LEU A 138 -1.54 1.71 15.08
N CYS A 139 -2.70 2.17 14.62
CA CYS A 139 -2.87 3.56 14.19
C CYS A 139 -2.51 4.56 15.32
N LYS A 140 -3.00 4.33 16.54
CA LYS A 140 -2.68 5.17 17.70
C LYS A 140 -1.20 5.25 18.04
N ASP A 141 -0.43 4.19 17.84
CA ASP A 141 1.00 4.17 18.16
C ASP A 141 1.82 4.89 17.10
N VAL A 142 1.45 4.71 15.82
CA VAL A 142 2.01 5.49 14.72
C VAL A 142 1.75 6.98 14.94
N GLN A 143 0.54 7.36 15.37
CA GLN A 143 0.22 8.75 15.73
C GLN A 143 1.08 9.26 16.89
N ARG A 144 1.20 8.51 17.99
CA ARG A 144 2.05 8.90 19.14
C ARG A 144 3.48 9.18 18.72
N LYS A 145 4.05 8.31 17.89
CA LYS A 145 5.43 8.47 17.43
C LYS A 145 5.59 9.63 16.44
N SER A 146 4.58 9.89 15.61
CA SER A 146 4.64 10.93 14.57
C SER A 146 4.27 12.32 15.09
N PHE A 147 3.33 12.41 16.03
CA PHE A 147 2.70 13.65 16.47
C PHE A 147 2.82 13.90 17.99
N GLY A 148 3.48 13.00 18.72
CA GLY A 148 3.62 13.07 20.18
C GLY A 148 2.38 12.65 20.97
N LYS A 149 1.25 12.37 20.31
CA LYS A 149 0.01 11.88 20.94
C LYS A 149 -0.85 11.05 19.98
N ALA A 150 -1.72 10.22 20.54
CA ALA A 150 -2.82 9.61 19.81
C ALA A 150 -4.06 10.50 19.95
N TYR A 151 -4.75 10.77 18.85
CA TYR A 151 -5.99 11.53 18.85
C TYR A 151 -7.17 10.60 19.07
N ASN A 152 -8.19 11.09 19.78
CA ASN A 152 -9.50 10.46 19.77
C ASN A 152 -10.21 10.89 18.49
N LEU A 153 -10.33 9.96 17.54
CA LEU A 153 -10.90 10.23 16.22
C LEU A 153 -12.42 9.97 16.18
N LEU A 154 -13.04 9.46 17.25
CA LEU A 154 -14.48 9.15 17.30
C LEU A 154 -15.37 10.38 17.58
N VAL A 155 -14.76 11.54 17.84
CA VAL A 155 -15.44 12.80 18.21
C VAL A 155 -15.17 13.92 17.20
N SER A 156 -14.81 13.56 15.96
CA SER A 156 -14.61 14.50 14.85
C SER A 156 -15.84 14.63 13.97
#